data_AF-A0A352FQZ0-F1
#
_entry.id   AF-A0A352FQZ0-F1
#
_cell.length_a   1.000
_cell.length_b   1.000
_cell.length_c   1.000
_cell.angle_alpha   90.00
_cell.angle_beta   90.00
_cell.angle_gamma   90.00
#
_symmetry.space_group_name_H-M   'P 1'
#
loop_
_entity.id
_entity.type
_entity.pdbx_description
1 polymer ?
#
loop_
_entity_poly.entity_id
_entity_poly.type
_entity_poly.pdbx_seq_one_letter_code
_entity_poly.pdbx_strand_id
1 'polypeptide(L)'
;MTDNKGREYCLIVEGAYLTESEAEHALRDPFIEDWVEEHGHFKIHNMDDIQVTPGVTLGSLGVVELDERIFEIASVDADHPLTEHKAKGIAEALRRQDMFDEIDVEPREGEPA
;
A
#
# COMPACT_ATOMS: atom_id res chain seq x y z
N MET A 1 24.82 -8.60 18.50
CA MET A 1 23.55 -9.35 18.36
C MET A 1 22.86 -8.73 17.16
N THR A 2 22.86 -9.41 16.02
CA THR A 2 22.32 -8.87 14.78
C THR A 2 21.01 -9.59 14.53
N ASP A 3 19.92 -8.99 15.02
CA ASP A 3 18.57 -9.47 14.76
C ASP A 3 18.27 -9.18 13.29
N ASN A 4 18.61 -10.12 12.41
CA ASN A 4 18.10 -10.17 11.04
C ASN A 4 16.69 -10.79 11.10
N LYS A 5 15.77 -10.18 11.85
CA LYS A 5 14.35 -10.28 11.48
C LYS A 5 14.24 -9.50 10.18
N GLY A 6 13.73 -10.14 9.13
CA GLY A 6 13.61 -9.52 7.81
C GLY A 6 13.03 -8.13 7.97
N ARG A 7 13.77 -7.10 7.52
CA ARG A 7 13.30 -5.72 7.60
C ARG A 7 12.09 -5.63 6.70
N GLU A 8 10.91 -5.71 7.29
CA GLU A 8 9.67 -5.38 6.64
C GLU A 8 9.71 -3.88 6.34
N TYR A 9 9.06 -3.47 5.26
CA TYR A 9 8.95 -2.06 4.89
C TYR A 9 7.49 -1.67 4.84
N CYS A 10 7.22 -0.40 5.07
CA CYS A 10 5.93 0.22 4.86
C CYS A 10 6.13 1.52 4.07
N LEU A 11 5.01 2.11 3.63
CA LEU A 11 5.00 3.45 3.11
C LEU A 11 4.33 4.35 4.13
N ILE A 12 4.93 5.52 4.37
CA ILE A 12 4.29 6.60 5.11
C ILE A 12 3.79 7.59 4.06
N VAL A 13 2.50 7.87 4.07
CA VAL A 13 1.87 8.74 3.08
C VAL A 13 1.11 9.86 3.76
N GLU A 14 1.21 11.06 3.21
CA GLU A 14 0.42 12.22 3.61
C GLU A 14 -0.56 12.58 2.49
N GLY A 15 -1.81 12.89 2.85
CA GLY A 15 -2.79 13.34 1.86
C GLY A 15 -3.98 14.07 2.47
N ALA A 16 -4.83 14.63 1.61
CA ALA A 16 -6.01 15.39 2.03
C ALA A 16 -7.17 14.53 2.60
N TYR A 17 -6.89 13.31 3.08
CA TYR A 17 -7.86 12.35 3.62
C TYR A 17 -8.03 12.52 5.13
N LEU A 18 -9.25 12.38 5.63
CA LEU A 18 -9.58 12.59 7.04
C LEU A 18 -9.77 11.28 7.81
N THR A 19 -9.82 10.14 7.10
CA THR A 19 -10.04 8.83 7.71
C THR A 19 -9.27 7.74 6.97
N GLU A 20 -8.95 6.65 7.67
CA GLU A 20 -8.37 5.44 7.09
C GLU A 20 -9.13 4.93 5.87
N SER A 21 -10.47 4.88 5.93
CA SER A 21 -11.29 4.41 4.81
C SER A 21 -11.19 5.31 3.57
N GLU A 22 -11.10 6.63 3.75
CA GLU A 22 -10.90 7.55 2.62
C GLU A 22 -9.55 7.34 1.96
N ALA A 23 -8.48 7.18 2.76
CA ALA A 23 -7.14 6.88 2.25
C ALA A 23 -7.07 5.49 1.57
N GLU A 24 -7.78 4.49 2.12
CA GLU A 24 -7.89 3.16 1.53
C GLU A 24 -8.63 3.18 0.18
N HIS A 25 -9.70 3.98 0.07
CA HIS A 25 -10.38 4.21 -1.21
C HIS A 25 -9.47 4.88 -2.22
N ALA A 26 -8.77 5.95 -1.82
CA ALA A 26 -7.80 6.63 -2.68
C ALA A 26 -6.68 5.70 -3.16
N LEU A 27 -6.20 4.81 -2.31
CA LEU A 27 -5.23 3.79 -2.69
C LEU A 27 -5.79 2.84 -3.76
N ARG A 28 -7.06 2.46 -3.68
CA ARG A 28 -7.67 1.41 -4.52
C ARG A 28 -8.26 1.91 -5.82
N ASP A 29 -8.89 3.08 -5.81
CA ASP A 29 -9.72 3.57 -6.90
C ASP A 29 -8.96 3.61 -8.24
N PRO A 30 -7.73 4.15 -8.36
CA PRO A 30 -7.01 4.21 -9.64
C PRO A 30 -6.78 2.83 -10.26
N PHE A 31 -6.43 1.83 -9.44
CA PHE A 31 -6.16 0.48 -9.91
C PHE A 31 -7.45 -0.28 -10.28
N ILE A 32 -8.55 0.01 -9.57
CA ILE A 32 -9.86 -0.55 -9.92
C ILE A 32 -10.37 0.07 -11.21
N GLU A 33 -10.18 1.38 -11.40
CA GLU A 33 -10.51 2.08 -12.64
C GLU A 33 -9.75 1.49 -13.82
N ASP A 34 -8.42 1.39 -13.73
CA ASP A 34 -7.57 0.76 -14.75
C ASP A 34 -8.05 -0.67 -15.08
N TRP A 35 -8.35 -1.48 -14.04
CA TRP A 35 -8.87 -2.83 -14.23
C TRP A 35 -10.22 -2.86 -14.95
N VAL A 36 -11.15 -1.96 -14.60
CA VAL A 36 -12.46 -1.86 -15.24
C VAL A 36 -12.31 -1.40 -16.69
N GLU A 37 -11.37 -0.53 -17.00
CA GLU A 37 -11.07 -0.13 -18.37
C GLU A 37 -10.55 -1.30 -19.21
N GLU A 38 -9.69 -2.15 -18.66
CA GLU A 38 -9.12 -3.30 -19.36
C GLU A 38 -10.08 -4.50 -19.47
N HIS A 39 -10.84 -4.80 -18.41
CA HIS A 39 -11.63 -6.03 -18.28
C HIS A 39 -13.15 -5.82 -18.28
N GLY A 40 -13.61 -4.56 -18.22
CA GLY A 40 -15.01 -4.15 -18.33
C GLY A 40 -15.84 -4.28 -17.06
N HIS A 41 -15.37 -4.97 -16.01
CA HIS A 41 -16.07 -5.07 -14.74
C HIS A 41 -15.12 -5.45 -13.58
N PHE A 42 -15.46 -4.99 -12.38
CA PHE A 42 -14.76 -5.31 -11.13
C PHE A 42 -15.67 -6.08 -10.17
N LYS A 43 -15.11 -7.06 -9.45
CA LYS A 43 -15.71 -7.72 -8.30
C LYS A 43 -14.68 -7.76 -7.17
N ILE A 44 -15.15 -7.81 -5.92
CA ILE A 44 -14.27 -7.75 -4.73
C ILE A 44 -13.16 -8.83 -4.75
N HIS A 45 -13.44 -10.04 -5.24
CA HIS A 45 -12.41 -11.09 -5.33
C HIS A 45 -11.31 -10.79 -6.37
N ASN A 46 -11.52 -9.84 -7.29
CA ASN A 46 -10.49 -9.42 -8.23
C ASN A 46 -9.43 -8.54 -7.59
N MET A 47 -9.61 -8.11 -6.34
CA MET A 47 -8.63 -7.30 -5.64
C MET A 47 -7.28 -8.04 -5.46
N ASP A 48 -7.33 -9.37 -5.34
CA ASP A 48 -6.13 -10.22 -5.31
C ASP A 48 -5.53 -10.48 -6.70
N ASP A 49 -6.28 -10.19 -7.78
CA ASP A 49 -5.81 -10.33 -9.17
C ASP A 49 -5.11 -9.07 -9.68
N ILE A 50 -5.39 -7.90 -9.10
CA ILE A 50 -4.83 -6.62 -9.48
C ILE A 50 -3.42 -6.47 -8.91
N GLN A 51 -2.40 -6.37 -9.77
CA GLN A 51 -1.03 -6.11 -9.34
C GLN A 51 -0.71 -4.62 -9.31
N VAL A 52 -0.38 -4.11 -8.13
CA VAL A 52 0.13 -2.73 -7.96
C VAL A 52 1.58 -2.65 -8.45
N THR A 53 2.36 -3.67 -8.13
CA THR A 53 3.73 -3.88 -8.60
C THR A 53 4.00 -5.38 -8.64
N PRO A 54 5.00 -5.89 -9.41
CA PRO A 54 5.23 -7.33 -9.51
C PRO A 54 5.36 -8.02 -8.14
N GLY A 55 4.43 -8.93 -7.85
CA GLY A 55 4.39 -9.69 -6.60
C GLY A 55 3.79 -8.96 -5.40
N VAL A 56 3.05 -7.88 -5.61
CA VAL A 56 2.17 -7.24 -4.62
C VAL A 56 0.80 -7.02 -5.25
N THR A 57 -0.23 -7.61 -4.65
CA THR A 57 -1.61 -7.46 -5.10
C THR A 57 -2.27 -6.32 -4.33
N LEU A 58 -3.27 -5.68 -4.93
CA LEU A 58 -4.02 -4.62 -4.27
C LEU A 58 -4.70 -5.13 -2.99
N GLY A 59 -5.19 -6.38 -3.01
CA GLY A 59 -5.81 -7.03 -1.85
C GLY A 59 -4.84 -7.34 -0.70
N SER A 60 -3.55 -7.42 -0.99
CA SER A 60 -2.52 -7.59 0.05
C SER A 60 -2.14 -6.31 0.78
N LEU A 61 -2.64 -5.13 0.33
CA LEU A 61 -2.32 -3.84 0.93
C LEU A 61 -3.42 -3.39 1.89
N GLY A 62 -3.00 -2.91 3.06
CA GLY A 62 -3.85 -2.24 4.04
C GLY A 62 -3.33 -0.84 4.32
N VAL A 63 -4.24 0.01 4.78
CA VAL A 63 -3.96 1.38 5.19
C VAL A 63 -4.30 1.50 6.67
N VAL A 64 -3.44 2.16 7.45
CA VAL A 64 -3.68 2.47 8.87
C VAL A 64 -3.38 3.93 9.11
N GLU A 65 -4.27 4.65 9.79
CA GLU A 65 -4.02 6.03 10.19
C GLU A 65 -2.99 6.10 11.34
N LEU A 66 -1.92 6.87 11.15
CA LEU A 66 -0.89 7.09 12.17
C LEU A 66 -1.09 8.40 12.93
N ASP A 67 -1.44 9.47 12.20
CA ASP A 67 -1.71 10.80 12.72
C ASP A 67 -2.62 11.57 11.75
N GLU A 68 -2.99 12.81 12.07
CA GLU A 68 -3.84 13.66 11.23
C GLU A 68 -3.25 13.74 9.81
N ARG A 69 -3.96 13.15 8.84
CA ARG A 69 -3.60 13.09 7.40
C ARG A 69 -2.38 12.23 7.06
N ILE A 70 -1.82 11.52 8.02
CA ILE A 70 -0.67 10.64 7.84
C ILE A 70 -1.10 9.19 7.98
N PHE A 71 -0.80 8.39 6.98
CA PHE A 71 -1.22 6.99 6.90
C PHE A 71 -0.03 6.07 6.62
N GLU A 72 -0.06 4.87 7.21
CA GLU A 72 0.82 3.76 6.89
C GLU A 72 0.15 2.87 5.83
N ILE A 73 0.87 2.56 4.75
CA ILE A 73 0.50 1.49 3.82
C ILE A 73 1.46 0.32 4.02
N ALA A 74 0.93 -0.84 4.37
CA ALA A 74 1.69 -2.05 4.62
C ALA A 74 1.01 -3.30 4.04
N SER A 75 1.73 -4.41 3.98
CA SER A 75 1.12 -5.70 3.67
C SER A 75 0.25 -6.16 4.85
N VAL A 76 -0.99 -6.57 4.57
CA VAL A 76 -1.86 -7.26 5.54
C VAL A 76 -1.61 -8.77 5.56
N ASP A 77 -0.83 -9.27 4.61
CA ASP A 77 -0.42 -10.67 4.54
C ASP A 77 0.91 -10.88 5.29
N ALA A 78 0.81 -11.52 6.46
CA ALA A 78 1.96 -11.83 7.31
C ALA A 78 2.94 -12.83 6.68
N ASP A 79 2.48 -13.69 5.76
CA ASP A 79 3.35 -14.62 5.03
C ASP A 79 4.10 -13.92 3.89
N HIS A 80 3.62 -12.74 3.49
CA HIS A 80 4.15 -11.95 2.38
C HIS A 80 4.35 -10.47 2.75
N PRO A 81 5.29 -10.15 3.66
CA PRO A 81 5.59 -8.77 4.00
C PRO A 81 6.24 -8.02 2.83
N LEU A 82 6.13 -6.70 2.86
CA LEU A 82 6.78 -5.86 1.87
C LEU A 82 8.29 -5.83 2.10
N THR A 83 9.04 -6.07 1.03
CA THR A 83 10.48 -5.78 0.98
C THR A 83 10.69 -4.34 0.55
N GLU A 84 11.87 -3.77 0.80
CA GLU A 84 12.23 -2.42 0.34
C GLU A 84 11.95 -2.21 -1.15
N HIS A 85 12.29 -3.20 -1.98
CA HIS A 85 12.07 -3.14 -3.43
C HIS A 85 10.56 -3.09 -3.78
N LYS A 86 9.74 -3.89 -3.10
CA LYS A 86 8.29 -3.89 -3.29
C LYS A 86 7.67 -2.57 -2.82
N ALA A 87 8.07 -2.08 -1.64
CA ALA A 87 7.60 -0.81 -1.09
C ALA A 87 7.94 0.38 -2.01
N LYS A 88 9.16 0.41 -2.58
CA LYS A 88 9.54 1.39 -3.60
C LYS A 88 8.69 1.28 -4.87
N GLY A 89 8.41 0.06 -5.34
CA GLY A 89 7.55 -0.15 -6.50
C GLY A 89 6.13 0.38 -6.29
N ILE A 90 5.56 0.17 -5.09
CA ILE A 90 4.26 0.74 -4.71
C ILE A 90 4.35 2.27 -4.65
N ALA A 91 5.37 2.83 -4.01
CA ALA A 91 5.55 4.27 -3.90
C ALA A 91 5.63 4.94 -5.27
N GLU A 92 6.35 4.33 -6.22
CA GLU A 92 6.39 4.81 -7.60
C GLU A 92 5.03 4.73 -8.29
N ALA A 93 4.25 3.68 -8.07
CA ALA A 93 2.91 3.56 -8.64
C ALA A 93 1.98 4.65 -8.10
N LEU A 94 1.99 4.87 -6.78
CA LEU A 94 1.16 5.90 -6.14
C LEU A 94 1.56 7.32 -6.57
N ARG A 95 2.86 7.59 -6.68
CA ARG A 95 3.35 8.88 -7.21
C ARG A 95 2.92 9.14 -8.65
N ARG A 96 2.76 8.10 -9.48
CA ARG A 96 2.27 8.27 -10.87
C ARG A 96 0.78 8.61 -10.92
N GLN A 97 0.02 8.15 -9.94
CA GLN A 97 -1.41 8.41 -9.81
C GLN A 97 -1.72 9.73 -9.08
N ASP A 98 -0.71 10.40 -8.50
CA ASP A 98 -0.84 11.69 -7.80
C ASP A 98 -1.85 11.65 -6.63
N MET A 99 -1.94 10.51 -5.95
CA MET A 99 -2.95 10.27 -4.89
C MET A 99 -2.59 10.90 -3.54
N PHE A 100 -1.30 11.03 -3.24
CA PHE A 100 -0.81 11.51 -1.94
C PHE A 100 0.18 12.65 -2.16
N ASP A 101 0.16 13.62 -1.26
CA ASP A 101 1.02 14.81 -1.29
C ASP A 101 2.47 14.42 -1.01
N GLU A 102 2.69 13.53 -0.05
CA GLU A 102 4.00 12.99 0.31
C GLU A 102 3.94 11.45 0.43
N ILE A 103 4.99 10.78 -0.02
CA ILE A 103 5.11 9.31 0.02
C ILE A 103 6.55 8.97 0.36
N ASP A 104 6.77 8.38 1.52
CA ASP A 104 8.05 7.88 2.00
C ASP A 104 8.04 6.36 2.17
N VAL A 105 9.21 5.75 2.03
CA VAL A 105 9.40 4.31 2.22
C VAL A 105 10.29 4.10 3.43
N GLU A 106 9.73 3.49 4.46
CA GLU A 106 10.42 3.30 5.74
C GLU A 106 10.52 1.82 6.11
N PRO A 107 11.58 1.42 6.85
CA PRO A 107 11.58 0.13 7.51
C PRO A 107 10.47 0.11 8.56
N ARG A 108 9.63 -0.92 8.53
CA ARG A 108 8.60 -1.14 9.53
C ARG A 108 9.28 -1.68 10.78
N GLU A 109 9.37 -0.86 11.83
CA GLU A 109 9.82 -1.34 13.12
C GLU A 109 8.75 -2.29 13.68
N GLY A 110 9.06 -3.59 13.66
CA GLY A 110 8.21 -4.57 14.33
C GLY A 110 8.08 -4.19 15.80
N GLU A 111 6.84 -4.08 16.27
CA GLU A 111 6.50 -3.75 17.65
C GLU A 111 7.43 -4.51 18.62
N PRO A 112 8.13 -3.83 19.55
CA PRO A 112 8.91 -4.53 20.55
C PRO A 112 7.93 -5.32 21.42
N ALA A 113 8.00 -6.65 21.29
CA ALA A 113 7.24 -7.61 22.09
C ALA A 113 7.39 -7.37 23.61
#